data_AF-A0A0A2X9P3-F1
#
_entry.id   AF-A0A0A2X9P3-F1
#
_cell.length_a   1.000
_cell.length_b   1.000
_cell.length_c   1.000
_cell.angle_alpha   90.00
_cell.angle_beta   90.00
_cell.angle_gamma   90.00
#
_symmetry.space_group_name_H-M   'P 1'
#
loop_
_entity.id
_entity.type
_entity.pdbx_description
1 polymer ?
#
loop_
_entity_poly.entity_id
_entity_poly.type
_entity_poly.pdbx_seq_one_letter_code
_entity_poly.pdbx_strand_id
1 'polypeptide(L)' 'MRATIYLPDDLAQAVEAYLKEHPQTSLSALVQEALRVRLERNPAALLELAGIVEKASVNAEEGAEDRLHRSRP' A
#
# COMPACT_ATOMS: atom_id res chain seq x y z
N MET A 1 1.16 -17.30 -4.26
CA MET A 1 2.20 -16.85 -5.22
C MET A 1 3.56 -16.80 -4.52
N ARG A 2 4.68 -16.88 -5.26
CA ARG A 2 6.02 -16.65 -4.72
C ARG A 2 6.66 -15.45 -5.43
N ALA A 3 7.12 -14.48 -4.65
CA ALA A 3 7.80 -13.29 -5.14
C ALA A 3 9.03 -13.04 -4.28
N THR A 4 10.07 -12.45 -4.88
CA THR A 4 11.28 -12.02 -4.18
C THR A 4 11.26 -10.50 -4.14
N ILE A 5 11.56 -9.93 -2.98
CA ILE A 5 11.63 -8.48 -2.76
C ILE A 5 13.00 -8.10 -2.22
N TYR A 6 13.45 -6.91 -2.54
CA TYR A 6 14.65 -6.33 -1.96
C TYR A 6 14.27 -5.51 -0.72
N LEU A 7 14.97 -5.70 0.39
CA LEU A 7 14.83 -4.89 1.59
C LEU A 7 16.07 -3.99 1.74
N PRO A 8 15.90 -2.69 2.05
CA PRO A 8 17.01 -1.84 2.46
C PRO A 8 17.75 -2.43 3.67
N ASP A 9 19.06 -2.22 3.75
CA ASP A 9 19.92 -2.81 4.79
C ASP A 9 19.45 -2.52 6.23
N ASP A 10 19.04 -1.28 6.52
CA ASP A 10 18.54 -0.90 7.85
C ASP A 10 17.28 -1.69 8.23
N LEU A 11 16.37 -1.90 7.27
CA LEU A 11 15.14 -2.65 7.51
C LEU A 11 15.44 -4.15 7.65
N ALA A 12 16.38 -4.68 6.87
CA ALA A 12 16.81 -6.07 6.98
C ALA A 12 17.37 -6.35 8.38
N GLN A 13 18.22 -5.46 8.90
CA GLN A 13 18.78 -5.59 10.25
C GLN A 13 17.70 -5.56 11.35
N ALA A 14 16.73 -4.64 11.23
CA ALA A 14 15.62 -4.56 12.18
C ALA A 14 14.77 -5.84 12.17
N VAL A 15 14.51 -6.40 10.98
CA VAL A 15 13.76 -7.65 10.83
C VAL A 15 14.53 -8.84 11.40
N GLU A 16 15.84 -8.92 11.15
CA GLU A 16 16.68 -9.98 11.74
C GLU A 16 16.69 -9.92 13.27
N ALA A 17 16.78 -8.73 13.86
CA ALA A 17 16.72 -8.55 15.31
C ALA A 17 15.38 -9.06 15.87
N TYR A 18 14.27 -8.64 15.25
CA TYR A 18 12.93 -9.07 15.64
C TYR A 18 12.75 -10.60 15.54
N LEU A 19 13.23 -11.23 14.47
CA LEU A 19 13.11 -12.68 14.30
C LEU A 19 13.97 -13.47 15.30
N LYS A 20 15.08 -12.91 15.79
CA LYS A 20 15.87 -13.51 16.88
C LYS A 20 15.11 -13.49 18.21
N GLU A 21 14.36 -12.43 18.48
CA GLU A 21 13.54 -12.29 19.69
C GLU A 21 12.25 -13.13 19.61
N HIS A 22 11.77 -13.41 18.39
CA HIS A 22 10.55 -14.16 18.11
C HIS A 22 10.81 -15.38 17.22
N PRO A 23 11.53 -16.41 17.71
CA PRO A 23 11.93 -17.57 16.90
C PRO A 23 10.76 -18.41 16.35
N GLN A 24 9.57 -18.28 16.91
CA GLN A 24 8.33 -18.89 16.43
C GLN A 24 7.76 -18.23 15.18
N THR A 25 8.22 -17.02 14.86
CA THR A 25 7.75 -16.23 13.72
C THR A 25 8.72 -16.39 12.56
N SER A 26 8.21 -16.65 11.36
CA SER A 26 9.01 -16.63 10.13
C SER A 26 8.88 -15.30 9.41
N LEU A 27 9.88 -14.95 8.60
CA LEU A 27 9.83 -13.76 7.73
C LEU A 27 8.56 -13.75 6.86
N SER A 28 8.19 -14.90 6.30
CA SER A 28 6.98 -15.05 5.50
C SER A 28 5.71 -14.72 6.29
N ALA A 29 5.60 -15.19 7.54
CA ALA A 29 4.45 -14.91 8.39
C ALA A 29 4.37 -13.41 8.73
N LEU A 30 5.51 -12.80 9.09
CA LEU A 30 5.61 -11.38 9.38
C LEU A 30 5.17 -10.51 8.18
N VAL A 31 5.66 -10.84 6.97
CA VAL A 31 5.28 -10.12 5.74
C VAL A 31 3.80 -10.34 5.42
N GLN A 32 3.27 -11.56 5.58
CA GLN A 32 1.86 -11.83 5.35
C GLN A 32 0.95 -11.04 6.30
N GLU A 33 1.32 -10.94 7.57
CA GLU A 33 0.58 -10.14 8.55
C GLU A 33 0.61 -8.66 8.20
N ALA A 34 1.80 -8.12 7.91
CA ALA A 34 1.94 -6.71 7.51
C ALA A 34 1.14 -6.37 6.25
N LEU A 35 1.17 -7.24 5.24
CA LEU A 35 0.38 -7.08 4.01
C LEU A 35 -1.11 -7.19 4.30
N ARG A 36 -1.55 -8.14 5.12
CA ARG A 36 -2.95 -8.29 5.53
C ARG A 36 -3.43 -7.00 6.20
N VAL A 37 -2.74 -6.52 7.23
CA VAL A 37 -3.11 -5.28 7.93
C VAL A 37 -3.14 -4.08 6.98
N ARG A 38 -2.16 -3.98 6.07
CA ARG A 38 -2.03 -2.85 5.14
C ARG A 38 -3.10 -2.85 4.03
N LEU A 39 -3.57 -4.03 3.62
CA LEU A 39 -4.56 -4.22 2.55
C LEU A 39 -5.99 -4.35 3.09
N GLU A 40 -6.19 -4.92 4.29
CA GLU A 40 -7.51 -4.97 4.98
C GLU A 40 -7.96 -3.59 5.44
N ARG A 41 -7.02 -2.68 5.75
CA ARG A 41 -7.31 -1.24 5.75
C ARG A 41 -7.55 -0.79 4.31
N ASN A 42 -8.73 -1.14 3.79
CA ASN A 42 -9.21 -0.63 2.52
C ASN A 42 -9.87 0.73 2.78
N PRO A 43 -9.18 1.87 2.55
CA PRO A 43 -9.79 3.17 2.72
C PRO A 43 -11.04 3.31 1.84
N ALA A 44 -11.10 2.64 0.68
CA ALA A 44 -12.29 2.62 -0.15
C ALA A 44 -13.49 1.96 0.57
N ALA A 45 -13.28 0.85 1.28
CA ALA A 45 -14.36 0.21 2.07
C ALA A 45 -14.82 1.08 3.25
N LEU A 46 -13.89 1.81 3.89
CA LEU A 46 -14.23 2.79 4.93
C LEU A 46 -14.96 4.01 4.37
N LEU A 47 -14.60 4.46 3.17
CA LEU A 47 -15.24 5.57 2.47
C LEU A 47 -16.60 5.18 1.88
N GLU A 48 -16.77 3.93 1.41
CA GLU A 48 -18.07 3.37 1.01
C GLU A 48 -18.99 3.19 2.22
N LEU A 49 -18.47 2.71 3.36
CA LEU A 49 -19.22 2.65 4.62
C LEU A 49 -19.65 4.04 5.12
N ALA A 50 -18.83 5.06 4.88
CA ALA A 50 -19.15 6.46 5.17
C ALA A 50 -20.09 7.11 4.12
N GLY A 51 -20.46 6.40 3.04
CA GLY A 51 -21.31 6.91 1.96
C GLY A 51 -20.66 7.97 1.08
N ILE A 52 -19.31 8.08 1.08
CA ILE A 52 -18.56 9.17 0.43
C ILE A 52 -18.11 8.78 -0.99
N VAL A 53 -18.11 7.49 -1.36
CA VAL A 53 -17.70 7.04 -2.71
C VAL A 53 -18.91 6.56 -3.51
N GLU A 54 -19.56 7.48 -4.23
CA GLU A 54 -20.25 7.12 -5.48
C GLU A 54 -19.19 7.07 -6.58
N LYS A 55 -18.74 5.86 -6.92
CA LYS A 55 -17.99 5.47 -8.13
C LYS A 55 -17.38 6.63 -8.94
N ALA A 56 -16.16 7.05 -8.60
CA ALA A 56 -15.37 7.85 -9.52
C ALA A 56 -14.80 6.95 -10.63
N SER A 57 -15.52 6.85 -11.75
CA SER A 57 -15.09 6.13 -12.97
C SER A 57 -14.07 6.91 -13.82
N VAL A 58 -13.44 7.95 -13.27
CA VAL A 58 -12.54 8.85 -13.99
C VAL A 58 -11.27 9.06 -13.19
N ASN A 59 -10.13 8.87 -13.84
CA ASN A 59 -8.83 9.22 -13.30
C ASN A 59 -8.81 10.72 -12.99
N ALA A 60 -8.26 11.09 -11.83
CA ALA A 60 -8.14 12.50 -11.41
C ALA A 60 -7.32 13.37 -12.38
N GLU A 61 -6.62 12.76 -13.34
CA GLU A 61 -5.92 13.44 -14.43
C GLU A 61 -6.86 13.98 -15.53
N GLU A 62 -8.06 13.42 -15.70
CA GLU A 62 -8.98 13.82 -16.79
C GLU A 62 -9.74 15.12 -16.51
N GLY A 63 -9.76 15.60 -15.27
CA GLY A 63 -10.46 16.82 -14.85
C GLY A 63 -9.55 17.93 -14.31
N ALA A 64 -8.23 17.76 -14.32
CA ALA A 64 -7.31 18.77 -13.82
C ALA A 64 -7.33 20.02 -14.73
N GLU A 65 -7.73 21.15 -14.14
CA GLU A 65 -7.82 22.48 -14.77
C GLU A 65 -6.50 22.89 -15.46
N ASP A 66 -5.39 22.34 -14.96
CA ASP A 66 -4.02 22.55 -15.46
C ASP A 66 -3.80 22.01 -16.89
N ARG A 67 -4.67 21.12 -17.38
CA ARG A 67 -4.59 20.60 -18.76
C ARG A 67 -4.93 21.68 -19.81
N LEU A 68 -5.73 22.68 -19.44
CA LEU A 68 -6.15 23.73 -20.37
C LEU A 68 -5.06 24.77 -20.64
N HIS A 69 -3.99 24.82 -19.84
CA HIS A 69 -2.94 25.83 -19.99
C HIS A 69 -1.75 25.41 -20.86
N ARG A 70 -1.69 24.16 -21.33
CA ARG A 70 -0.60 23.66 -22.17
C ARG A 70 -0.88 23.67 -23.68
N SER A 71 -2.05 24.16 -24.09
CA SER A 71 -2.50 24.15 -25.48
C SER A 71 -2.83 25.55 -25.97
N ARG A 72 -1.83 26.43 -26.04
CA ARG A 72 -1.86 27.58 -26.94
C ARG A 72 -0.52 27.66 -27.69
N PRO A 73 -0.49 27.57 -29.03
CA PRO A 73 0.64 28.06 -29.81
C PRO A 73 0.76 29.58 -29.73
#